data_AF-X1KRQ9-F1
#
_entry.id   AF-X1KRQ9-F1
#
_cell.length_a   1.000
_cell.length_b   1.000
_cell.length_c   1.000
_cell.angle_alpha   90.00
_cell.angle_beta   90.00
_cell.angle_gamma   90.00
#
_symmetry.space_group_name_H-M   'P 1'
#
loop_
_entity.id
_entity.type
_entity.pdbx_description
1 polymer ?
#
loop_
_entity_poly.entity_id
_entity_poly.type
_entity_poly.pdbx_seq_one_letter_code
_entity_poly.pdbx_strand_id
1 'polypeptide(L)'
;MRTIDQELGSDHIKFYPGVSYRHLLVLKGGKFSANVECTPPHDVLGIPIDRVLVRAKDAQSKKTAQLLNKLILDSASILEQHPVNVKRKGEGKDMANMIWPWSPGKKPVMKTLQERFGIRGAVIS
;
A
#
# COMPACT_ATOMS: atom_id res chain seq x y z
N MET A 1 4.09 5.93 8.45
CA MET A 1 4.57 4.71 7.75
C MET A 1 5.65 3.95 8.50
N ARG A 2 6.65 4.59 9.11
CA ARG A 2 7.70 3.86 9.87
C ARG A 2 7.11 2.95 10.96
N THR A 3 6.21 3.46 11.79
CA THR A 3 5.48 2.66 12.80
C THR A 3 4.73 1.49 12.16
N ILE A 4 4.10 1.70 11.01
CA ILE A 4 3.39 0.62 10.31
C ILE A 4 4.36 -0.45 9.79
N ASP A 5 5.53 -0.07 9.26
CA ASP A 5 6.55 -1.05 8.86
C ASP A 5 7.11 -1.83 10.05
N GLN A 6 7.24 -1.18 11.21
CA GLN A 6 7.70 -1.84 12.44
C GLN A 6 6.68 -2.85 12.98
N GLU A 7 5.39 -2.49 12.98
CA GLU A 7 4.32 -3.31 13.57
C GLU A 7 3.75 -4.38 12.60
N LEU A 8 3.59 -4.04 11.32
CA LEU A 8 2.95 -4.90 10.30
C LEU A 8 3.92 -5.39 9.22
N GLY A 9 5.15 -4.88 9.21
CA GLY A 9 6.16 -5.30 8.25
C GLY A 9 6.74 -6.68 8.55
N SER A 10 7.35 -7.27 7.53
CA SER A 10 8.07 -8.54 7.60
C SER A 10 9.10 -8.60 6.47
N ASP A 11 9.74 -9.74 6.27
CA ASP A 11 10.62 -9.96 5.12
C ASP A 11 9.85 -9.89 3.79
N HIS A 12 8.56 -10.20 3.80
CA HIS A 12 7.69 -10.21 2.63
C HIS A 12 6.80 -8.97 2.50
N ILE A 13 6.65 -8.16 3.53
CA ILE A 13 5.75 -7.00 3.56
C ILE A 13 6.57 -5.80 4.01
N LYS A 14 6.72 -4.79 3.16
CA LYS A 14 7.47 -3.57 3.48
C LYS A 14 6.66 -2.33 3.18
N PHE A 15 6.73 -1.36 4.07
CA PHE A 15 6.10 -0.05 3.95
C PHE A 15 7.17 1.03 3.87
N TYR A 16 7.15 1.83 2.80
CA TYR A 16 8.09 2.92 2.62
C TYR A 16 7.37 4.27 2.74
N PRO A 17 7.86 5.18 3.60
CA PRO A 17 7.38 6.54 3.60
C PRO A 17 7.69 7.19 2.25
N GLY A 18 6.74 7.99 1.77
CA GLY A 18 6.86 8.80 0.57
C GLY A 18 6.44 10.23 0.87
N VAL A 19 6.01 10.95 -0.16
CA VAL A 19 5.66 12.37 -0.06
C VAL A 19 4.15 12.52 0.16
N SER A 20 3.77 13.35 1.13
CA SER A 20 2.36 13.58 1.50
C SER A 20 1.66 12.25 1.84
N TYR A 21 0.44 12.04 1.38
CA TYR A 21 -0.32 10.80 1.56
C TYR A 21 0.18 9.62 0.71
N ARG A 22 1.13 9.84 -0.20
CA ARG A 22 1.59 8.82 -1.14
C ARG A 22 2.73 8.01 -0.53
N HIS A 23 2.44 6.77 -0.20
CA HIS A 23 3.36 5.82 0.39
C HIS A 23 3.38 4.52 -0.43
N LEU A 24 4.38 3.68 -0.22
CA LEU A 24 4.50 2.41 -0.94
C LEU A 24 4.35 1.23 0.01
N LEU A 25 3.46 0.30 -0.36
CA LEU A 25 3.41 -1.05 0.19
C LEU A 25 4.03 -2.01 -0.84
N VAL A 26 5.10 -2.69 -0.48
CA VAL A 26 5.79 -3.66 -1.32
C VAL A 26 5.61 -5.06 -0.74
N LEU A 27 4.97 -5.92 -1.52
CA LEU A 27 4.82 -7.34 -1.22
C LEU A 27 5.89 -8.14 -2.00
N LYS A 28 6.85 -8.74 -1.28
CA LYS A 28 8.00 -9.45 -1.87
C LYS A 28 7.75 -10.96 -1.99
N GLY A 29 8.13 -11.52 -3.13
CA GLY A 29 8.03 -12.96 -3.42
C GLY A 29 6.98 -13.26 -4.50
N GLY A 30 7.02 -14.47 -5.04
CA GLY A 30 6.19 -14.88 -6.18
C GLY A 30 4.74 -15.25 -5.84
N LYS A 31 4.35 -15.22 -4.55
CA LYS A 31 3.05 -15.72 -4.07
C LYS A 31 1.91 -14.68 -4.10
N PHE A 32 2.21 -13.43 -4.43
CA PHE A 32 1.24 -12.33 -4.43
C PHE A 32 0.82 -11.98 -5.85
N SER A 33 -0.46 -11.61 -6.02
CA SER A 33 -1.04 -11.25 -7.30
C SER A 33 -1.42 -9.78 -7.33
N ALA A 34 -1.02 -9.08 -8.40
CA ALA A 34 -1.49 -7.72 -8.67
C ALA A 34 -2.91 -7.70 -9.27
N ASN A 35 -3.52 -8.86 -9.56
CA ASN A 35 -4.88 -8.96 -10.11
C ASN A 35 -5.94 -8.82 -9.01
N VAL A 36 -5.86 -7.74 -8.25
CA VAL A 36 -6.84 -7.33 -7.26
C VAL A 36 -7.51 -6.04 -7.71
N GLU A 37 -8.75 -5.85 -7.30
CA GLU A 37 -9.49 -4.61 -7.45
C GLU A 37 -9.36 -3.83 -6.15
N CYS A 38 -8.74 -2.65 -6.23
CA CYS A 38 -8.67 -1.72 -5.13
C CYS A 38 -9.41 -0.44 -5.51
N THR A 39 -9.98 0.24 -4.51
CA THR A 39 -10.77 1.44 -4.74
C THR A 39 -9.93 2.70 -4.47
N PRO A 40 -9.75 3.62 -5.43
CA PRO A 40 -9.06 4.89 -5.18
C PRO A 40 -9.79 5.73 -4.13
N PRO A 41 -9.08 6.44 -3.23
CA PRO A 41 -9.68 7.17 -2.11
C PRO A 41 -10.51 8.36 -2.56
N HIS A 42 -10.20 8.92 -3.75
CA HIS A 42 -10.91 10.06 -4.30
C HIS A 42 -12.28 9.69 -4.86
N ASP A 43 -12.54 8.39 -5.07
CA ASP A 43 -13.81 7.89 -5.60
C ASP A 43 -14.81 7.51 -4.49
N VAL A 44 -14.39 7.45 -3.21
CA VAL A 44 -15.17 6.80 -2.12
C VAL A 44 -15.28 7.61 -0.83
N LEU A 45 -15.35 8.94 -0.94
CA LEU A 45 -15.60 9.79 0.21
C LEU A 45 -17.00 9.52 0.80
N GLY A 46 -17.05 9.22 2.10
CA GLY A 46 -18.30 8.95 2.84
C GLY A 46 -18.91 7.56 2.61
N ILE A 47 -18.24 6.67 1.89
CA ILE A 47 -18.72 5.29 1.67
C ILE A 47 -18.25 4.39 2.82
N PRO A 48 -19.13 3.54 3.39
CA PRO A 48 -18.74 2.53 4.37
C PRO A 48 -17.62 1.63 3.85
N ILE A 49 -16.57 1.46 4.66
CA ILE A 49 -15.33 0.76 4.26
C ILE A 49 -15.58 -0.67 3.78
N ASP A 50 -16.50 -1.40 4.42
CA ASP A 50 -16.89 -2.77 4.11
C ASP A 50 -17.38 -2.95 2.67
N ARG A 51 -17.91 -1.88 2.05
CA ARG A 51 -18.37 -1.89 0.65
C ARG A 51 -17.25 -1.73 -0.37
N VAL A 52 -16.09 -1.22 0.06
CA VAL A 52 -15.02 -0.75 -0.84
C VAL A 52 -13.66 -1.39 -0.54
N LEU A 53 -13.63 -2.41 0.33
CA LEU A 53 -12.48 -3.27 0.58
C LEU A 53 -11.97 -3.96 -0.69
N VAL A 54 -10.71 -4.39 -0.66
CA VAL A 54 -10.04 -5.02 -1.79
C VAL A 54 -10.74 -6.31 -2.19
N ARG A 55 -11.04 -6.44 -3.48
CA ARG A 55 -11.65 -7.65 -4.06
C ARG A 55 -10.63 -8.38 -4.92
N ALA A 56 -10.70 -9.71 -4.89
CA ALA A 56 -9.92 -10.55 -5.79
C ALA A 56 -10.62 -10.63 -7.15
N LYS A 57 -9.87 -10.48 -8.25
CA LYS A 57 -10.41 -10.61 -9.60
C LYS A 57 -10.38 -12.06 -10.11
N ASP A 58 -9.67 -12.95 -9.42
CA ASP A 58 -9.57 -14.36 -9.74
C ASP A 58 -9.29 -15.22 -8.47
N ALA A 59 -9.26 -16.55 -8.61
CA ALA A 59 -8.99 -17.44 -7.48
C ALA A 59 -7.57 -17.29 -6.90
N GLN A 60 -6.58 -16.93 -7.72
CA GLN A 60 -5.17 -16.81 -7.31
C GLN A 60 -4.92 -15.55 -6.47
N SER A 61 -5.67 -14.49 -6.72
CA SER A 61 -5.59 -13.20 -6.03
C SER A 61 -6.34 -13.16 -4.70
N LYS A 62 -7.17 -14.16 -4.38
CA LYS A 62 -7.92 -14.25 -3.10
C LYS A 62 -7.04 -14.05 -1.86
N LYS A 63 -5.91 -14.75 -1.80
CA LYS A 63 -4.96 -14.63 -0.68
C LYS A 63 -4.36 -13.23 -0.57
N THR A 64 -4.13 -12.56 -1.71
CA THR A 64 -3.58 -11.19 -1.73
C THR A 64 -4.63 -10.19 -1.27
N ALA A 65 -5.87 -10.29 -1.74
CA ALA A 65 -6.98 -9.45 -1.30
C ALA A 65 -7.24 -9.59 0.20
N GLN A 66 -7.25 -10.83 0.72
CA GLN A 66 -7.40 -11.11 2.15
C GLN A 66 -6.28 -10.49 2.98
N LEU A 67 -5.03 -10.63 2.54
CA LEU A 67 -3.89 -10.00 3.22
C LEU A 67 -4.02 -8.47 3.22
N LEU A 68 -4.33 -7.86 2.08
CA LEU A 68 -4.47 -6.40 1.98
C LEU A 68 -5.59 -5.89 2.90
N ASN A 69 -6.74 -6.55 2.92
CA ASN A 69 -7.84 -6.21 3.82
C ASN A 69 -7.43 -6.36 5.29
N LYS A 70 -6.68 -7.41 5.63
CA LYS A 70 -6.14 -7.57 6.99
C LYS A 70 -5.22 -6.41 7.35
N LEU A 71 -4.28 -6.04 6.48
CA LEU A 71 -3.35 -4.92 6.73
C LEU A 71 -4.07 -3.58 6.88
N ILE A 72 -5.13 -3.33 6.09
CA ILE A 72 -5.98 -2.14 6.21
C ILE A 72 -6.60 -2.10 7.61
N LEU A 73 -7.27 -3.17 8.02
CA LEU A 73 -7.98 -3.23 9.31
C LEU A 73 -7.03 -3.19 10.50
N ASP A 74 -5.94 -3.96 10.47
CA ASP A 74 -4.94 -3.98 11.55
C ASP A 74 -4.27 -2.61 11.72
N SER A 75 -4.07 -1.85 10.63
CA SER A 75 -3.46 -0.52 10.71
C SER A 75 -4.29 0.47 11.51
N ALA A 76 -5.60 0.25 11.61
CA ALA A 76 -6.52 1.11 12.34
C ALA A 76 -6.14 1.19 13.82
N SER A 77 -5.98 0.04 14.46
CA SER A 77 -5.65 -0.07 15.88
C SER A 77 -4.30 0.57 16.20
N ILE A 78 -3.33 0.47 15.28
CA ILE A 78 -1.99 1.05 15.45
C ILE A 78 -2.04 2.58 15.30
N LEU A 79 -2.69 3.07 14.25
CA LEU A 79 -2.65 4.49 13.93
C LEU A 79 -3.62 5.32 14.77
N GLU A 80 -4.74 4.77 15.21
CA GLU A 80 -5.72 5.48 16.03
C GLU A 80 -5.09 5.98 17.35
N GLN A 81 -4.24 5.15 17.96
CA GLN A 81 -3.52 5.49 19.20
C GLN A 81 -2.18 6.18 18.96
N HIS A 82 -1.78 6.40 17.71
CA HIS A 82 -0.50 7.03 17.41
C HIS A 82 -0.49 8.49 17.93
N PRO A 83 0.58 8.96 18.59
CA PRO A 83 0.62 10.28 19.23
C PRO A 83 0.21 11.44 18.30
N VAL A 84 0.54 11.35 17.02
CA VAL A 84 0.13 12.31 16.00
C VAL A 84 -1.40 12.35 15.83
N ASN A 85 -2.08 11.21 15.78
CA ASN A 85 -3.53 11.15 15.62
C ASN A 85 -4.26 11.53 16.91
N VAL A 86 -3.73 11.15 18.08
CA VAL A 86 -4.24 11.62 19.38
C VAL A 86 -4.20 13.15 19.45
N LYS A 87 -3.09 13.76 19.05
CA LYS A 87 -2.96 15.22 18.99
C LYS A 87 -3.95 15.84 18.00
N ARG A 88 -4.07 15.28 16.79
CA ARG A 88 -5.02 15.76 15.76
C ARG A 88 -6.46 15.75 16.28
N LYS A 89 -6.86 14.66 16.94
CA LYS A 89 -8.19 14.53 17.55
C LYS A 89 -8.42 15.59 18.63
N GLY A 90 -7.43 15.84 19.49
CA GLY A 90 -7.50 16.90 20.50
C GLY A 90 -7.60 18.32 19.91
N GLU A 91 -7.07 18.52 18.71
CA GLU A 91 -7.18 19.76 17.94
C GLU A 91 -8.44 19.84 17.05
N GLY A 92 -9.36 18.86 17.13
CA GLY A 92 -10.56 18.80 16.28
C GLY A 92 -10.29 18.52 14.80
N LYS A 93 -9.12 17.98 14.45
CA LYS A 93 -8.73 17.62 13.07
C LYS A 93 -9.01 16.15 12.78
N ASP A 94 -9.31 15.85 11.52
CA ASP A 94 -9.48 14.47 11.04
C ASP A 94 -8.21 13.65 11.26
N MET A 95 -8.35 12.41 11.74
CA MET A 95 -7.22 11.50 11.92
C MET A 95 -6.82 10.85 10.60
N ALA A 96 -5.53 10.57 10.44
CA ALA A 96 -5.02 9.68 9.40
C ALA A 96 -4.76 8.30 10.03
N ASN A 97 -5.84 7.61 10.37
CA ASN A 97 -5.81 6.43 11.23
C ASN A 97 -5.84 5.09 10.48
N MET A 98 -5.73 5.05 9.15
CA MET A 98 -5.75 3.79 8.41
C MET A 98 -4.89 3.88 7.15
N ILE A 99 -4.31 2.77 6.73
CA ILE A 99 -3.69 2.67 5.40
C ILE A 99 -4.74 2.38 4.33
N TRP A 100 -4.52 2.84 3.10
CA TRP A 100 -5.40 2.57 1.97
C TRP A 100 -4.57 2.21 0.73
N PRO A 101 -4.30 0.91 0.45
CA PRO A 101 -3.64 0.48 -0.77
C PRO A 101 -4.62 0.49 -1.96
N TRP A 102 -4.39 1.33 -2.98
CA TRP A 102 -5.37 1.54 -4.06
C TRP A 102 -4.87 1.38 -5.50
N SER A 103 -3.56 1.25 -5.73
CA SER A 103 -2.99 1.16 -7.08
C SER A 103 -2.10 -0.07 -7.19
N PRO A 104 -2.68 -1.29 -7.31
CA PRO A 104 -1.90 -2.51 -7.40
C PRO A 104 -1.06 -2.53 -8.68
N GLY A 105 0.15 -3.08 -8.58
CA GLY A 105 1.06 -3.19 -9.72
C GLY A 105 2.14 -4.22 -9.45
N LYS A 106 2.77 -4.70 -10.53
CA LYS A 106 3.91 -5.60 -10.46
C LYS A 106 5.13 -4.89 -11.02
N LYS A 107 6.29 -5.10 -10.40
CA LYS A 107 7.56 -4.66 -10.97
C LYS A 107 7.70 -5.26 -12.38
N PRO A 108 7.79 -4.46 -13.45
CA PRO A 108 7.95 -4.98 -14.79
C PRO A 108 9.32 -5.65 -14.93
N VAL A 109 9.38 -6.72 -15.73
CA VAL A 109 10.65 -7.26 -16.19
C VAL A 109 11.04 -6.44 -17.42
N MET A 110 12.02 -5.56 -17.24
CA MET A 110 12.53 -4.70 -18.31
C MET A 110 13.90 -5.18 -18.75
N LYS A 111 14.12 -5.24 -20.07
CA LYS A 111 15.46 -5.38 -20.64
C LYS A 111 16.31 -4.19 -20.22
N THR A 112 17.59 -4.43 -19.94
CA THR A 112 18.55 -3.36 -19.71
C THR A 112 18.69 -2.50 -20.97
N LEU A 113 19.22 -1.28 -20.80
CA LEU A 113 19.49 -0.37 -21.92
C LEU A 113 20.40 -1.03 -22.98
N GLN A 114 21.41 -1.76 -22.50
CA GLN A 114 22.34 -2.50 -23.35
C GLN A 114 21.65 -3.66 -24.08
N GLU A 115 20.84 -4.47 -23.40
CA GLU A 115 20.12 -5.59 -24.03
C GLU A 115 19.12 -5.13 -25.10
N ARG A 116 18.52 -3.94 -24.92
CA ARG A 116 17.50 -3.43 -25.83
C ARG A 116 18.08 -2.63 -27.00
N PHE A 117 19.15 -1.89 -26.77
CA PHE A 117 19.65 -0.90 -27.74
C PHE A 117 21.15 -1.02 -28.04
N GLY A 118 21.88 -1.92 -27.37
CA GLY A 118 23.32 -2.11 -27.58
C GLY A 118 24.20 -0.99 -27.02
N ILE A 119 23.62 0.00 -26.34
CA ILE A 119 24.34 1.17 -25.82
C ILE A 119 24.61 1.05 -24.32
N ARG A 120 25.74 1.63 -23.89
CA ARG A 120 26.09 1.84 -22.49
C ARG A 120 26.06 3.34 -22.21
N GLY A 121 25.60 3.72 -21.03
CA GLY A 121 25.53 5.11 -20.61
C GLY A 121 25.29 5.22 -19.10
N ALA A 122 25.41 6.44 -18.59
CA ALA A 122 25.13 6.79 -17.21
C ALA A 122 24.04 7.87 -17.16
N VAL A 123 23.28 7.89 -16.07
CA VAL A 123 22.33 8.98 -15.78
C VAL A 123 22.96 9.88 -14.72
N ILE A 124 22.97 11.18 -14.96
CA ILE A 124 23.25 12.19 -13.96
C ILE A 124 21.87 12.73 -13.52
N SER A 125 21.48 12.49 -12.28
CA SER A 125 20.17 12.81 -11.70
C SER A 125 20.30 13.53 -10.37
#